data_AF-A0A849QUF1-F1
#
_entry.id   AF-A0A849QUF1-F1
#
_cell.length_a   1.000
_cell.length_b   1.000
_cell.length_c   1.000
_cell.angle_alpha   90.00
_cell.angle_beta   90.00
_cell.angle_gamma   90.00
#
_symmetry.space_group_name_H-M   'P 1'
#
loop_
_entity.id
_entity.type
_entity.pdbx_description
1 polymer ?
#
loop_
_entity_poly.entity_id
_entity_poly.type
_entity_poly.pdbx_seq_one_letter_code
_entity_poly.pdbx_strand_id
1 'polypeptide(L)'
;MPESQIEFEVKAPIESVWGLMADPKMSTHCIPGLLACKVTGPNTNLWVMEFQIGPIIKRIEMRSTTVELDPPYHGKWVGKAKG
;
A
#
# COMPACT_ATOMS: atom_id res chain seq x y z
N MET A 1 -12.10 -13.18 -3.08
CA MET A 1 -11.46 -12.06 -3.80
C MET A 1 -10.61 -12.67 -4.89
N PRO A 2 -10.47 -12.06 -6.08
CA PRO A 2 -9.51 -12.55 -7.06
C PRO A 2 -8.10 -12.50 -6.46
N GLU A 3 -7.33 -13.56 -6.67
CA GLU A 3 -5.93 -13.66 -6.27
C GLU A 3 -5.05 -13.37 -7.48
N SER A 4 -4.01 -12.56 -7.29
CA SER A 4 -3.02 -12.23 -8.32
C SER A 4 -1.64 -12.20 -7.70
N GLN A 5 -0.67 -12.79 -8.39
CA GLN A 5 0.74 -12.75 -8.02
C GLN A 5 1.53 -12.05 -9.13
N ILE A 6 2.43 -11.15 -8.72
CA ILE A 6 3.35 -10.45 -9.62
C ILE A 6 4.75 -10.59 -9.03
N GLU A 7 5.69 -10.99 -9.87
CA GLU A 7 7.12 -11.04 -9.54
C GLU A 7 7.86 -10.15 -10.53
N PHE A 8 8.83 -9.39 -10.02
CA PHE A 8 9.65 -8.49 -10.82
C PHE A 8 11.00 -8.24 -10.13
N GLU A 9 11.98 -7.83 -10.92
CA GLU A 9 13.32 -7.50 -10.44
C GLU A 9 13.52 -6.00 -10.35
N VAL A 10 14.25 -5.55 -9.32
CA VAL A 10 14.63 -4.15 -9.12
C VAL A 10 16.14 -4.05 -9.03
N LYS A 11 16.73 -3.12 -9.80
CA LYS A 11 18.17 -2.82 -9.75
C LYS A 11 18.48 -1.86 -8.60
N ALA A 12 18.21 -2.28 -7.36
CA ALA A 12 18.50 -1.52 -6.14
C ALA A 12 18.82 -2.47 -4.96
N PRO A 13 19.56 -2.02 -3.93
CA PRO A 13 19.79 -2.81 -2.73
C PRO A 13 18.48 -3.16 -2.01
N ILE A 14 18.39 -4.37 -1.45
CA ILE A 14 17.19 -4.84 -0.75
C ILE A 14 16.76 -3.91 0.38
N GLU A 15 17.70 -3.34 1.12
CA GLU A 15 17.41 -2.42 2.23
C GLU A 15 16.75 -1.12 1.75
N SER A 16 17.13 -0.63 0.56
CA SER A 16 16.51 0.55 -0.03
C SER A 16 15.09 0.27 -0.50
N VAL A 17 14.89 -0.90 -1.12
CA VAL A 17 13.55 -1.34 -1.55
C VAL A 17 12.65 -1.55 -0.33
N TRP A 18 13.16 -2.24 0.69
CA TRP A 18 12.45 -2.49 1.93
C TRP A 18 12.08 -1.20 2.65
N GLY A 19 13.02 -0.27 2.81
CA GLY A 19 12.76 1.03 3.45
C GLY A 19 11.66 1.83 2.74
N LEU A 20 11.60 1.75 1.41
CA LEU A 20 10.52 2.38 0.64
C LEU A 20 9.17 1.68 0.86
N MET A 21 9.15 0.34 0.85
CA MET A 21 7.92 -0.46 0.97
C MET A 21 7.34 -0.44 2.39
N ALA A 22 8.20 -0.49 3.42
CA ALA A 22 7.79 -0.61 4.81
C ALA A 22 7.36 0.72 5.44
N ASP A 23 7.80 1.87 4.90
CA ASP A 23 7.35 3.18 5.36
C ASP A 23 6.09 3.63 4.58
N PRO A 24 4.92 3.76 5.26
CA PRO A 24 3.69 4.23 4.63
C PRO A 24 3.81 5.61 4.01
N LYS A 25 4.75 6.46 4.46
CA LYS A 25 5.01 7.78 3.89
C LYS A 25 5.76 7.69 2.57
N MET A 26 6.71 6.77 2.46
CA MET A 26 7.53 6.58 1.26
C MET A 26 6.78 5.82 0.16
N SER A 27 6.06 4.77 0.54
CA SER A 27 5.28 3.94 -0.40
C SER A 27 4.12 4.69 -1.07
N THR A 28 3.71 5.85 -0.55
CA THR A 28 2.66 6.69 -1.13
C THR A 28 2.89 7.03 -2.61
N HIS A 29 4.15 7.23 -3.01
CA HIS A 29 4.53 7.61 -4.37
C HIS A 29 4.23 6.53 -5.41
N CYS A 30 4.02 5.29 -4.98
CA CYS A 30 3.79 4.15 -5.85
C CYS A 30 2.31 3.75 -5.97
N ILE A 31 1.41 4.44 -5.28
CA ILE A 31 -0.02 4.10 -5.25
C ILE A 31 -0.78 5.01 -6.24
N PRO A 32 -1.30 4.47 -7.35
CA PRO A 32 -2.07 5.26 -8.30
C PRO A 32 -3.30 5.90 -7.64
N GLY A 33 -3.56 7.17 -7.94
CA GLY A 33 -4.75 7.86 -7.45
C GLY A 33 -4.74 8.18 -5.95
N LEU A 34 -3.62 8.02 -5.25
CA LEU A 34 -3.54 8.36 -3.83
C LEU A 34 -3.73 9.86 -3.60
N LEU A 35 -4.72 10.22 -2.79
CA LEU A 35 -4.99 11.59 -2.36
C LEU A 35 -4.40 11.87 -0.98
N ALA A 36 -4.44 10.90 -0.06
CA ALA A 36 -3.89 11.04 1.28
C ALA A 36 -3.56 9.69 1.92
N CYS A 37 -2.52 9.67 2.75
CA CYS A 37 -2.22 8.59 3.68
C CYS A 37 -2.05 9.16 5.08
N LYS A 38 -2.76 8.60 6.06
CA LYS A 38 -2.65 8.97 7.47
C LYS A 38 -2.29 7.75 8.29
N VAL A 39 -1.17 7.83 9.01
CA VAL A 39 -0.83 6.85 10.06
C VAL A 39 -1.83 7.03 11.21
N THR A 40 -2.60 6.00 11.51
CA THR A 40 -3.68 6.03 12.52
C THR A 40 -3.36 5.26 13.79
N GLY A 41 -2.20 4.60 13.84
CA GLY A 41 -1.70 3.85 14.98
C GLY A 41 -0.36 3.19 14.64
N PRO A 42 0.20 2.36 15.54
CA PRO A 42 1.52 1.75 15.34
C PRO A 42 1.63 0.95 14.04
N ASN A 43 0.59 0.18 13.71
CA ASN A 43 0.55 -0.71 12.54
C ASN A 43 -0.67 -0.43 11.65
N THR A 44 -1.33 0.71 11.80
CA THR A 44 -2.59 1.01 11.09
C THR A 44 -2.51 2.31 10.31
N ASN A 45 -3.09 2.31 9.11
CA ASN A 45 -3.10 3.44 8.21
C ASN A 45 -4.49 3.64 7.58
N LEU A 46 -4.82 4.88 7.28
CA LEU A 46 -5.97 5.27 6.47
C LEU A 46 -5.48 5.83 5.14
N TRP A 47 -5.93 5.22 4.04
CA TRP A 47 -5.61 5.59 2.68
C TRP A 47 -6.87 6.14 2.01
N VAL A 48 -6.74 7.31 1.38
CA VAL A 48 -7.79 7.92 0.56
C VAL A 48 -7.29 7.92 -0.88
N MET A 49 -8.00 7.22 -1.76
CA MET A 49 -7.62 7.06 -3.16
C MET A 49 -8.79 7.44 -4.07
N GLU A 50 -8.50 7.99 -5.23
CA GLU A 50 -9.44 8.25 -6.30
C GLU A 50 -8.98 7.53 -7.56
N PHE A 51 -9.78 6.55 -8.00
CA PHE A 51 -9.49 5.77 -9.20
C PHE A 51 -10.43 6.17 -10.32
N GLN A 52 -9.86 6.41 -11.49
CA GLN A 52 -10.61 6.48 -12.74
C GLN A 52 -10.71 5.07 -13.33
N ILE A 53 -11.92 4.52 -13.33
CA ILE A 53 -12.22 3.20 -13.87
C ILE A 53 -13.14 3.41 -15.08
N GLY A 54 -12.52 3.50 -16.27
CA GLY A 54 -13.22 3.89 -17.49
C GLY A 54 -13.84 5.29 -17.35
N PRO A 55 -15.14 5.48 -17.62
CA PRO A 55 -15.81 6.77 -17.48
C PRO A 55 -16.19 7.13 -16.03
N ILE A 56 -15.93 6.26 -15.05
CA ILE A 56 -16.36 6.43 -13.66
C ILE A 56 -15.17 6.87 -12.81
N ILE A 57 -15.37 7.92 -12.00
CA ILE A 57 -14.44 8.31 -10.93
C ILE A 57 -14.99 7.75 -9.62
N LYS A 58 -14.17 6.96 -8.91
CA LYS A 58 -14.54 6.39 -7.61
C LYS A 58 -13.52 6.78 -6.55
N ARG A 59 -14.01 7.41 -5.49
CA ARG A 59 -13.24 7.66 -4.26
C ARG A 59 -13.41 6.50 -3.28
N ILE A 60 -12.29 6.03 -2.74
CA ILE A 60 -12.23 4.89 -1.83
C ILE A 60 -11.46 5.29 -0.57
N GLU A 61 -12.02 4.96 0.59
CA GLU A 61 -11.31 5.00 1.87
C GLU A 61 -10.97 3.58 2.31
N MET A 62 -9.69 3.30 2.45
CA MET A 62 -9.17 2.00 2.87
C MET A 62 -8.43 2.12 4.19
N ARG A 63 -8.78 1.27 5.16
CA ARG A 63 -8.00 1.08 6.38
C ARG A 63 -7.12 -0.14 6.21
N SER A 64 -5.81 0.01 6.39
CA SER A 64 -4.88 -1.12 6.37
C SER A 64 -4.26 -1.38 7.74
N THR A 65 -3.91 -2.65 7.97
CA THR A 65 -3.14 -3.11 9.11
C THR A 65 -1.95 -3.93 8.63
N THR A 66 -0.75 -3.63 9.13
CA THR A 66 0.42 -4.51 9.00
C THR A 66 0.24 -5.70 9.95
N VAL A 67 0.20 -6.92 9.42
CA VAL A 67 -0.05 -8.14 10.20
C VAL A 67 1.20 -8.99 10.41
N GLU A 68 2.13 -8.97 9.45
CA GLU A 68 3.40 -9.68 9.52
C GLU A 68 4.50 -8.78 8.93
N LEU A 69 5.67 -8.77 9.57
CA LEU A 69 6.82 -8.00 9.14
C LEU A 69 8.11 -8.73 9.58
N ASP A 70 8.88 -9.20 8.62
CA ASP A 70 10.19 -9.83 8.77
C ASP A 70 11.20 -9.09 7.85
N PRO A 71 11.77 -7.97 8.33
CA PRO A 71 12.69 -7.18 7.52
C PRO A 71 13.96 -7.94 7.13
N PRO A 72 14.49 -7.75 5.91
CA PRO A 72 13.90 -7.08 4.74
C PRO A 72 13.16 -8.02 3.78
N TYR A 73 12.77 -9.23 4.22
CA TYR A 73 12.40 -10.35 3.36
C TYR A 73 10.89 -10.53 3.16
N HIS A 74 10.08 -10.19 4.16
CA HIS A 74 8.64 -10.47 4.11
C HIS A 74 7.81 -9.41 4.83
N GLY A 75 6.73 -8.96 4.19
CA GLY A 75 5.74 -8.09 4.79
C GLY A 75 4.33 -8.43 4.30
N LYS A 76 3.35 -8.33 5.19
CA LYS A 76 1.95 -8.61 4.89
C LYS A 76 1.05 -7.53 5.47
N TRP A 77 0.18 -7.01 4.61
CA TRP A 77 -0.79 -5.98 4.95
C TRP A 77 -2.19 -6.44 4.57
N VAL A 78 -3.17 -6.13 5.42
CA VAL A 78 -4.59 -6.40 5.15
C VAL A 78 -5.32 -5.07 5.06
N GLY A 79 -5.94 -4.80 3.91
CA GLY A 79 -6.76 -3.62 3.66
C GLY A 79 -8.26 -3.95 3.74
N LYS A 80 -9.04 -3.04 4.33
CA LYS A 80 -10.51 -3.04 4.28
C LYS A 80 -11.00 -1.69 3.78
N ALA A 81 -11.66 -1.69 2.62
CA ALA A 81 -12.33 -0.52 2.09
C ALA A 81 -13.77 -0.42 2.59
N LYS A 82 -14.25 0.80 2.87
CA LYS A 82 -15.68 1.06 2.93
C LYS A 82 -16.14 1.42 1.51
N GLY A 83 -17.16 0.69 1.04
CA GLY A 83 -17.69 0.79 -0.32
C GLY A 83 -18.54 2.03 -0.54
#